data_AF-A0A515A215-F1
#
_entry.id   AF-A0A515A215-F1
#
_cell.length_a   1.000
_cell.length_b   1.000
_cell.length_c   1.000
_cell.angle_alpha   90.00
_cell.angle_beta   90.00
_cell.angle_gamma   90.00
#
_symmetry.space_group_name_H-M   'P 1'
#
loop_
_entity.id
_entity.type
_entity.pdbx_description
1 polymer ?
#
loop_
_entity_poly.entity_id
_entity_poly.type
_entity_poly.pdbx_seq_one_letter_code
_entity_poly.pdbx_strand_id
1 'polypeptide(L)'
;MTLDERTGTVFSSISQPLIGFWGATATQVKDVYEAYTSLWASTPSEAHARDVYDSLVAIALADDIHCPINWLLTELRFEAFAAATGDRKWAALMDLTYATKVKSDNVLDLYNERMTREL
;
A
#
# COMPACT_ATOMS: atom_id res chain seq x y z
N MET A 1 19.58 -11.36 -16.16
CA MET A 1 18.47 -10.39 -16.05
C MET A 1 19.04 -9.18 -15.33
N THR A 2 19.59 -8.23 -16.08
CA THR A 2 20.09 -6.98 -15.53
C THR A 2 18.89 -6.20 -15.02
N LEU A 3 18.85 -5.92 -13.71
CA LEU A 3 17.94 -4.92 -13.17
C LEU A 3 18.23 -3.62 -13.93
N ASP A 4 17.23 -3.09 -14.62
CA ASP A 4 17.23 -1.72 -15.11
C ASP A 4 17.61 -0.80 -13.93
N GLU A 5 18.55 0.13 -14.13
CA GLU A 5 19.08 1.01 -13.08
C GLU A 5 17.96 1.77 -12.36
N ARG A 6 16.88 2.07 -13.10
CA ARG A 6 15.66 2.68 -12.57
C ARG A 6 14.95 1.77 -11.56
N THR A 7 14.81 0.48 -11.88
CA THR A 7 14.17 -0.52 -11.01
C THR A 7 15.00 -0.77 -9.74
N GLY A 8 16.34 -0.74 -9.86
CA GLY A 8 17.23 -0.81 -8.70
C GLY A 8 17.07 0.38 -7.74
N THR A 9 16.89 1.59 -8.29
CA THR A 9 16.68 2.82 -7.51
C THR A 9 15.31 2.84 -6.83
N VAL A 10 14.26 2.37 -7.53
CA VAL A 10 12.91 2.25 -6.94
C VAL A 10 12.94 1.24 -5.79
N PHE A 11 13.55 0.07 -5.97
CA PHE A 11 13.68 -0.94 -4.93
C PHE A 11 14.39 -0.42 -3.67
N SER A 12 15.51 0.29 -3.83
CA SER A 12 16.25 0.87 -2.69
C SER A 12 15.42 1.93 -1.95
N SER A 13 14.70 2.78 -2.69
CA SER A 13 13.85 3.84 -2.13
C SER A 13 12.62 3.34 -1.35
N ILE A 14 12.15 2.12 -1.65
CA ILE A 14 11.04 1.47 -0.94
C ILE A 14 11.56 0.64 0.23
N SER A 15 12.71 0.00 0.09
CA SER A 15 13.25 -0.90 1.13
C SER A 15 13.84 -0.15 2.32
N GLN A 16 14.44 1.02 2.12
CA GLN A 16 15.08 1.78 3.21
C GLN A 16 14.13 2.18 4.35
N PRO A 17 12.94 2.76 4.10
CA PRO A 17 11.98 3.08 5.17
C PRO A 17 11.54 1.83 5.95
N LEU A 18 11.28 0.72 5.25
CA LEU A 18 10.80 -0.52 5.85
C LEU A 18 11.85 -1.12 6.80
N ILE A 19 13.11 -1.11 6.40
CA ILE A 19 14.22 -1.63 7.20
C ILE A 19 14.54 -0.68 8.35
N GLY A 20 14.64 0.62 8.07
CA GLY A 20 15.08 1.63 9.03
C GLY A 20 14.08 1.92 10.15
N PHE A 21 12.78 2.01 9.82
CA PHE A 21 11.75 2.36 10.81
C PHE A 21 11.08 1.14 11.44
N TRP A 22 10.91 0.05 10.68
CA TRP A 22 10.11 -1.09 11.13
C TRP A 22 10.87 -2.42 11.18
N GLY A 23 12.18 -2.41 10.94
CA GLY A 23 13.01 -3.63 11.02
C GLY A 23 12.55 -4.74 10.08
N ALA A 24 12.03 -4.39 8.90
CA ALA A 24 11.43 -5.34 7.97
C ALA A 24 12.38 -6.47 7.58
N THR A 25 11.84 -7.69 7.54
CA THR A 25 12.54 -8.86 7.00
C THR A 25 12.66 -8.78 5.47
N ALA A 26 13.59 -9.54 4.88
CA ALA A 26 13.77 -9.59 3.43
C ALA A 26 12.47 -10.02 2.70
N THR A 27 11.70 -10.94 3.27
CA THR A 27 10.40 -11.38 2.72
C THR A 27 9.40 -10.23 2.73
N GLN A 28 9.30 -9.50 3.84
CA GLN A 28 8.39 -8.35 3.94
C GLN A 28 8.74 -7.22 2.96
N VAL A 29 10.04 -6.92 2.80
CA VAL A 29 10.50 -5.95 1.81
C VAL A 29 10.10 -6.38 0.40
N LYS A 30 10.26 -7.67 0.07
CA LYS A 30 9.85 -8.22 -1.22
C LYS A 30 8.33 -8.09 -1.43
N ASP A 31 7.52 -8.45 -0.44
CA ASP A 31 6.07 -8.40 -0.55
C ASP A 31 5.55 -6.97 -0.76
N VAL A 32 6.11 -6.00 -0.02
CA VAL A 32 5.77 -4.58 -0.19
C VAL A 32 6.20 -4.07 -1.56
N TYR A 33 7.38 -4.48 -2.04
CA TYR A 33 7.86 -4.11 -3.37
C TYR A 33 6.96 -4.66 -4.50
N GLU A 34 6.49 -5.90 -4.38
CA GLU A 34 5.54 -6.49 -5.34
C GLU A 34 4.18 -5.76 -5.33
N ALA A 35 3.68 -5.38 -4.15
CA ALA A 35 2.46 -4.58 -4.04
C ALA A 35 2.64 -3.17 -4.62
N TYR A 36 3.78 -2.51 -4.36
CA TYR A 36 4.11 -1.22 -4.98
C TYR A 36 4.19 -1.32 -6.50
N THR A 37 4.82 -2.36 -7.04
CA THR A 37 4.92 -2.56 -8.49
C THR A 37 3.53 -2.72 -9.12
N SER A 38 2.60 -3.37 -8.41
CA SER A 38 1.20 -3.49 -8.84
C SER A 38 0.48 -2.14 -8.82
N LEU A 39 0.72 -1.31 -7.80
CA LEU A 39 0.22 0.07 -7.73
C LEU A 39 0.76 0.92 -8.89
N TRP A 40 2.07 0.85 -9.15
CA TRP A 40 2.69 1.55 -10.27
C TRP A 40 2.08 1.13 -11.60
N ALA A 41 1.89 -0.17 -11.83
CA ALA A 41 1.23 -0.65 -13.05
C ALA A 41 -0.22 -0.17 -13.21
N SER A 42 -0.90 0.17 -12.10
CA SER A 42 -2.31 0.56 -12.06
C SER A 42 -2.53 2.07 -12.04
N THR A 43 -1.46 2.87 -11.99
CA THR A 43 -1.51 4.33 -11.89
C THR A 43 -0.92 4.99 -13.14
N PRO A 44 -1.23 6.28 -13.41
CA PRO A 44 -0.78 6.95 -14.64
C PRO A 44 0.74 7.12 -14.74
N SER A 45 1.44 7.12 -13.60
CA SER A 45 2.90 7.32 -13.55
C SER A 45 3.50 6.77 -12.26
N GLU A 46 4.81 6.52 -12.28
CA GLU A 46 5.58 6.11 -11.10
C GLU A 46 5.55 7.17 -9.99
N ALA A 47 5.61 8.46 -10.36
CA ALA A 47 5.52 9.56 -9.40
C ALA A 47 4.21 9.51 -8.60
N HIS A 48 3.08 9.22 -9.25
CA HIS A 48 1.80 9.10 -8.56
C HIS A 48 1.76 7.89 -7.63
N ALA A 49 2.30 6.74 -8.05
CA ALA A 49 2.43 5.58 -7.18
C ALA A 49 3.34 5.87 -5.96
N ARG A 50 4.39 6.66 -6.17
CA ARG A 50 5.31 7.08 -5.13
C ARG A 50 4.63 7.99 -4.11
N ASP A 51 3.88 8.98 -4.56
CA ASP A 51 3.13 9.89 -3.69
C ASP A 51 2.15 9.13 -2.78
N VAL A 52 1.44 8.14 -3.35
CA VAL A 52 0.55 7.26 -2.58
C VAL A 52 1.35 6.43 -1.56
N TYR A 53 2.46 5.82 -1.97
CA TYR A 53 3.31 5.04 -1.06
C TYR A 53 3.84 5.88 0.11
N ASP A 54 4.41 7.07 -0.18
CA ASP A 54 4.98 7.94 0.84
C ASP A 54 3.90 8.45 1.82
N SER A 55 2.70 8.73 1.32
CA SER A 55 1.54 9.09 2.15
C SER A 55 1.13 7.96 3.09
N LEU A 56 1.09 6.72 2.61
CA LEU A 56 0.78 5.55 3.45
C LEU A 56 1.87 5.30 4.49
N VAL A 57 3.15 5.46 4.14
CA VAL A 57 4.25 5.37 5.11
C VAL A 57 4.12 6.45 6.19
N ALA A 58 3.79 7.69 5.80
CA ALA A 58 3.59 8.78 6.75
C ALA A 58 2.43 8.51 7.72
N ILE A 59 1.29 7.99 7.23
CA ILE A 59 0.15 7.59 8.07
C ILE A 59 0.57 6.50 9.06
N ALA A 60 1.22 5.43 8.58
CA ALA A 60 1.67 4.34 9.43
C ALA A 60 2.64 4.79 10.54
N LEU A 61 3.45 5.82 10.28
CA LEU A 61 4.33 6.43 11.28
C LEU A 61 3.60 7.37 12.24
N ALA A 62 2.63 8.14 11.76
CA ALA A 62 1.90 9.12 12.57
C ALA A 62 0.91 8.46 13.54
N ASP A 63 0.23 7.41 13.10
CA ASP A 63 -0.87 6.77 13.84
C ASP A 63 -0.41 5.58 14.70
N ASP A 64 0.90 5.34 14.79
CA ASP A 64 1.51 4.22 15.51
C ASP A 64 0.82 2.86 15.21
N ILE A 65 0.61 2.61 13.91
CA ILE A 65 -0.18 1.47 13.45
C ILE A 65 0.46 0.15 13.91
N HIS A 66 -0.33 -0.66 14.61
CA HIS A 66 0.09 -2.01 14.99
C HIS A 66 0.32 -2.87 13.73
N CYS A 67 1.49 -3.51 13.62
CA CYS A 67 1.93 -4.27 12.44
C CYS A 67 1.95 -3.41 11.15
N PRO A 68 2.76 -2.33 11.10
CA PRO A 68 2.69 -1.31 10.05
C PRO A 68 3.00 -1.85 8.65
N ILE A 69 3.88 -2.86 8.54
CA ILE A 69 4.20 -3.51 7.26
C ILE A 69 3.01 -4.27 6.69
N ASN A 70 2.29 -5.03 7.52
CA ASN A 70 1.12 -5.78 7.06
C ASN A 70 -0.01 -4.84 6.65
N TRP A 71 -0.20 -3.77 7.41
CA TRP A 71 -1.15 -2.71 7.07
C TRP A 71 -0.77 -2.05 5.73
N LEU A 72 0.48 -1.63 5.57
CA LEU A 72 0.97 -1.00 4.33
C LEU A 72 0.80 -1.91 3.12
N LEU A 73 1.06 -3.21 3.26
CA LEU A 73 0.85 -4.18 2.19
C LEU A 73 -0.63 -4.26 1.78
N THR A 74 -1.54 -4.28 2.75
CA THR A 74 -2.99 -4.27 2.50
C THR A 74 -3.42 -2.99 1.82
N GLU A 75 -2.96 -1.82 2.30
CA GLU A 75 -3.30 -0.53 1.70
C GLU A 75 -2.76 -0.39 0.28
N LEU A 76 -1.50 -0.75 0.01
CA LEU A 76 -0.94 -0.68 -1.34
C LEU A 76 -1.73 -1.53 -2.35
N ARG A 77 -2.18 -2.72 -1.95
CA ARG A 77 -3.01 -3.59 -2.80
C ARG A 77 -4.39 -3.00 -3.02
N PHE A 78 -4.97 -2.39 -1.99
CA PHE A 78 -6.24 -1.67 -2.10
C PHE A 78 -6.11 -0.51 -3.08
N GLU A 79 -5.09 0.33 -2.94
CA GLU A 79 -4.85 1.48 -3.81
C GLU A 79 -4.60 1.05 -5.26
N ALA A 80 -3.84 -0.02 -5.48
CA ALA A 80 -3.65 -0.59 -6.81
C ALA A 80 -4.97 -0.99 -7.45
N PHE A 81 -5.86 -1.65 -6.69
CA PHE A 81 -7.17 -2.07 -7.18
C PHE A 81 -8.12 -0.89 -7.42
N ALA A 82 -8.11 0.10 -6.53
CA ALA A 82 -8.89 1.33 -6.69
C ALA A 82 -8.44 2.11 -7.93
N ALA A 83 -7.13 2.24 -8.15
CA ALA A 83 -6.58 2.90 -9.34
C ALA A 83 -6.93 2.15 -10.64
N ALA A 84 -6.82 0.82 -10.64
CA ALA A 84 -7.16 -0.01 -11.80
C ALA A 84 -8.64 0.06 -12.19
N THR A 85 -9.53 0.22 -11.20
CA THR A 85 -10.98 0.30 -11.43
C THR A 85 -11.48 1.73 -11.67
N GLY A 86 -10.72 2.73 -11.24
CA GLY A 86 -11.14 4.13 -11.23
C GLY A 86 -12.29 4.42 -10.26
N ASP A 87 -12.69 3.45 -9.42
CA ASP A 87 -13.80 3.57 -8.48
C ASP A 87 -13.39 3.03 -7.10
N ARG A 88 -12.99 3.97 -6.25
CA ARG A 88 -12.60 3.71 -4.86
C ARG A 88 -13.74 3.16 -4.01
N LYS A 89 -15.00 3.54 -4.29
CA LYS A 89 -16.18 3.02 -3.58
C LYS A 89 -16.42 1.57 -3.95
N TRP A 90 -16.30 1.24 -5.24
CA TRP A 90 -16.39 -0.13 -5.71
C TRP A 90 -15.25 -0.99 -5.16
N ALA A 91 -14.02 -0.47 -5.16
CA ALA A 91 -12.87 -1.15 -4.56
C ALA A 91 -13.11 -1.47 -3.07
N ALA A 92 -13.59 -0.49 -2.31
CA ALA A 92 -13.96 -0.68 -0.91
C ALA A 92 -15.05 -1.74 -0.74
N LEU A 93 -16.10 -1.69 -1.57
CA LEU A 93 -17.19 -2.66 -1.53
C LEU A 93 -16.71 -4.08 -1.87
N MET A 94 -15.78 -4.23 -2.81
CA MET A 94 -15.28 -5.56 -3.17
C MET A 94 -14.34 -6.14 -2.12
N ASP A 95 -13.44 -5.33 -1.57
CA ASP A 95 -12.58 -5.73 -0.46
C ASP A 95 -13.44 -6.14 0.76
N LEU A 96 -14.51 -5.37 1.03
CA LEU A 96 -15.54 -5.71 2.01
C LEU A 96 -16.25 -7.03 1.71
N THR A 97 -16.63 -7.29 0.45
CA THR A 97 -17.46 -8.45 0.08
C THR A 97 -16.66 -9.75 0.15
N TYR A 98 -15.37 -9.70 -0.18
CA TYR A 98 -14.49 -10.87 -0.22
C TYR A 98 -13.60 -11.02 1.01
N ALA A 99 -13.66 -10.10 1.98
CA ALA A 99 -13.04 -10.28 3.28
C ALA A 99 -13.63 -11.53 3.96
N THR A 100 -12.78 -12.53 4.22
CA THR A 100 -13.17 -13.85 4.76
C THR A 100 -13.54 -13.85 6.25
N LYS A 101 -13.49 -12.69 6.93
CA LYS A 101 -13.75 -12.56 8.37
C LYS A 101 -14.98 -11.69 8.65
N VAL A 102 -15.67 -11.99 9.75
CA VAL A 102 -16.73 -11.11 10.31
C VAL A 102 -16.12 -9.72 10.50
N LYS A 103 -16.78 -8.71 9.93
CA LYS A 103 -16.30 -7.33 9.96
C LYS A 103 -16.46 -6.77 11.36
N SER A 104 -15.34 -6.46 12.01
CA SER A 104 -15.34 -5.70 13.25
C SER A 104 -15.53 -4.21 12.96
N ASP A 105 -15.89 -3.43 13.98
CA ASP A 105 -16.02 -1.98 13.88
C ASP A 105 -14.72 -1.33 13.35
N ASN A 106 -13.55 -1.81 13.80
CA ASN A 106 -12.25 -1.36 13.29
C ASN A 106 -12.08 -1.57 11.77
N VAL A 107 -12.68 -2.62 11.19
CA VAL A 107 -12.65 -2.85 9.74
C VAL A 107 -13.49 -1.77 9.05
N LEU A 108 -14.68 -1.45 9.59
CA LEU A 108 -15.56 -0.42 9.05
C LEU A 108 -14.94 0.99 9.19
N ASP A 109 -14.26 1.27 10.29
CA ASP A 109 -13.53 2.53 10.50
C ASP A 109 -12.41 2.71 9.47
N LEU A 110 -11.64 1.65 9.19
CA LEU A 110 -10.63 1.66 8.13
C LEU A 110 -11.24 1.95 6.75
N TYR A 111 -12.43 1.43 6.44
CA TYR A 111 -13.10 1.76 5.17
C TYR A 111 -13.61 3.20 5.13
N ASN A 112 -14.16 3.71 6.23
CA ASN A 112 -14.55 5.10 6.32
C ASN A 112 -13.34 6.01 6.10
N GLU A 113 -12.21 5.69 6.72
CA GLU A 113 -10.95 6.38 6.52
C GLU A 113 -10.51 6.32 5.05
N ARG A 114 -10.47 5.13 4.43
CA ARG A 114 -10.12 4.99 3.00
C ARG A 114 -11.02 5.83 2.09
N MET A 115 -12.29 5.97 2.42
CA MET A 115 -13.25 6.73 1.63
C MET A 115 -13.10 8.25 1.76
N THR A 116 -12.56 8.73 2.88
CA THR A 116 -12.38 10.15 3.18
C THR A 116 -10.93 10.63 3.04
N ARG A 117 -9.97 9.70 2.93
CA ARG A 117 -8.54 10.01 2.74
C ARG A 117 -8.33 10.71 1.40
N GLU A 118 -7.88 11.97 1.45
CA GLU A 118 -7.37 12.69 0.30
C GLU A 118 -5.93 12.23 0.05
N LEU A 119 -5.67 11.65 -1.13
CA LEU A 119 -4.38 11.17 -1.61
C LEU A 119 -4.03 11.87 -2.92
#